data_AF-R7I9Z5-F1
#
_entry.id   AF-R7I9Z5-F1
#
_cell.length_a   1.000
_cell.length_b   1.000
_cell.length_c   1.000
_cell.angle_alpha   90.00
_cell.angle_beta   90.00
_cell.angle_gamma   90.00
#
_symmetry.space_group_name_H-M   'P 1'
#
loop_
_entity.id
_entity.type
_entity.pdbx_description
1 polymer ?
#
loop_
_entity_poly.entity_id
_entity_poly.type
_entity_poly.pdbx_seq_one_letter_code
_entity_poly.pdbx_strand_id
1 'polypeptide(L)'
;MKNLIVMTLAMLIAGSAAAAGTTDHFLADRHVERGVKCESCHVNGDTTKPVRKAQCLVCHKSYEALAKKTENVHPNPHFNHYGERDCTTCHKGHQQSTLSCSQCHKFNLKTP
;
A
#
# COMPACT_ATOMS: atom_id res chain seq x y z
N MET A 1 -14.31 15.31 -69.71
CA MET A 1 -14.12 13.98 -70.32
C MET A 1 -13.67 13.02 -69.24
N LYS A 2 -14.38 11.89 -69.10
CA LYS A 2 -14.02 10.65 -68.39
C LYS A 2 -13.87 10.67 -66.85
N ASN A 3 -15.04 10.54 -66.21
CA ASN A 3 -15.44 9.49 -65.26
C ASN A 3 -14.32 8.61 -64.65
N LEU A 4 -14.30 8.47 -63.31
CA LEU A 4 -14.64 7.25 -62.55
C LEU A 4 -14.24 7.48 -61.06
N ILE A 5 -15.17 7.44 -60.10
CA ILE A 5 -15.42 6.31 -59.16
C ILE A 5 -14.14 5.95 -58.38
N VAL A 6 -14.06 6.12 -57.04
CA VAL A 6 -14.51 5.13 -56.04
C VAL A 6 -14.83 5.82 -54.70
N MET A 7 -16.09 5.72 -54.27
CA MET A 7 -16.51 5.74 -52.86
C MET A 7 -15.75 4.66 -52.08
N THR A 8 -15.22 4.95 -50.89
CA THR A 8 -15.60 4.21 -49.66
C THR A 8 -14.89 4.76 -48.42
N LEU A 9 -15.73 5.35 -47.56
CA LEU A 9 -15.80 5.16 -46.11
C LEU A 9 -14.50 5.28 -45.29
N ALA A 10 -14.33 6.47 -44.72
CA ALA A 10 -13.56 6.71 -43.52
C ALA A 10 -14.02 5.76 -42.39
N MET A 11 -13.12 4.92 -41.92
CA MET A 11 -13.27 4.24 -40.63
C MET A 11 -12.00 4.49 -39.84
N LEU A 12 -11.98 5.63 -39.13
CA LEU A 12 -11.03 5.87 -38.05
C LEU A 12 -11.28 4.79 -37.00
N ILE A 13 -10.38 3.81 -36.92
CA ILE A 13 -10.28 2.91 -35.78
C ILE A 13 -9.68 3.75 -34.65
N ALA A 14 -10.54 4.48 -33.95
CA ALA A 14 -10.24 5.01 -32.63
C ALA A 14 -10.22 3.82 -31.67
N GLY A 15 -9.10 3.10 -31.65
CA GLY A 15 -8.82 2.12 -30.61
C GLY A 15 -8.75 2.85 -29.28
N SER A 16 -9.84 2.81 -28.51
CA SER A 16 -9.83 3.18 -27.11
C SER A 16 -8.91 2.20 -26.38
N ALA A 17 -7.62 2.54 -26.30
CA ALA A 17 -6.74 1.99 -25.30
C ALA A 17 -7.33 2.41 -23.95
N ALA A 18 -8.16 1.55 -23.36
CA ALA A 18 -8.47 1.65 -21.95
C ALA A 18 -7.12 1.55 -21.23
N ALA A 19 -6.62 2.69 -20.75
CA ALA A 19 -5.52 2.71 -19.82
C ALA A 19 -5.99 1.90 -18.61
N ALA A 20 -5.53 0.65 -18.52
CA ALA A 20 -5.62 -0.11 -17.29
C ALA A 20 -4.76 0.65 -16.28
N GLY A 21 -5.39 1.58 -15.55
CA GLY A 21 -4.76 2.22 -14.42
C GLY A 21 -4.40 1.13 -13.44
N THR A 22 -3.11 0.87 -13.28
CA THR A 22 -2.61 0.11 -12.15
C THR A 22 -2.89 0.98 -10.92
N THR A 23 -4.06 0.82 -10.32
CA THR A 23 -4.28 1.35 -8.98
C THR A 23 -3.32 0.59 -8.10
N ASP A 24 -2.23 1.25 -7.67
CA ASP A 24 -1.31 0.67 -6.72
C ASP A 24 -2.10 0.20 -5.50
N HIS A 25 -2.08 -1.12 -5.22
CA HIS A 25 -2.74 -1.68 -4.04
C HIS A 25 -1.85 -1.45 -2.83
N PHE A 26 -2.10 -0.34 -2.13
CA PHE A 26 -1.37 0.00 -0.93
C PHE A 26 -1.95 -0.71 0.29
N LEU A 27 -1.29 -0.56 1.44
CA LEU A 27 -1.68 -1.24 2.67
C LEU A 27 -3.10 -0.87 3.10
N ALA A 28 -3.54 0.37 2.90
CA ALA A 28 -4.88 0.82 3.24
C ALA A 28 -5.94 0.08 2.40
N ASP A 29 -5.69 -0.10 1.10
CA ASP A 29 -6.61 -0.83 0.20
C ASP A 29 -6.81 -2.26 0.69
N ARG A 30 -5.71 -2.93 1.08
CA ARG A 30 -5.75 -4.28 1.66
C ARG A 30 -6.59 -4.37 2.94
N HIS A 31 -6.66 -3.31 3.75
CA HIS A 31 -7.51 -3.27 4.94
C HIS A 31 -8.97 -3.01 4.58
N VAL A 32 -9.23 -2.07 3.67
CA VAL A 32 -10.59 -1.76 3.19
C VAL A 32 -11.24 -2.96 2.50
N GLU A 33 -10.48 -3.70 1.69
CA GLU A 33 -10.90 -4.98 1.07
C GLU A 33 -11.33 -6.03 2.10
N ARG A 34 -10.83 -5.93 3.34
CA ARG A 34 -11.19 -6.81 4.46
C ARG A 34 -12.32 -6.24 5.33
N GLY A 35 -13.00 -5.18 4.86
CA GLY A 35 -14.12 -4.55 5.55
C GLY A 35 -13.71 -3.59 6.67
N VAL A 36 -12.44 -3.21 6.78
CA VAL A 36 -11.99 -2.24 7.77
C VAL A 36 -12.40 -0.84 7.32
N LYS A 37 -13.15 -0.14 8.17
CA LYS A 37 -13.59 1.24 7.91
C LYS A 37 -12.45 2.24 8.14
N CYS A 38 -12.48 3.37 7.43
CA CYS A 38 -11.49 4.44 7.52
C CYS A 38 -11.23 4.89 8.97
N GLU A 39 -12.30 4.97 9.77
CA GLU A 39 -12.27 5.43 11.16
C GLU A 39 -11.52 4.49 12.10
N SER A 40 -11.31 3.24 11.67
CA SER A 40 -10.50 2.26 12.42
C SER A 40 -9.04 2.70 12.53
N CYS A 41 -8.57 3.50 11.57
CA CYS A 41 -7.21 4.05 11.52
C CYS A 41 -7.22 5.56 11.76
N HIS A 42 -8.14 6.29 11.14
CA HIS A 42 -8.29 7.74 11.25
C HIS A 42 -9.28 8.08 12.36
N VAL A 43 -8.79 8.51 13.52
CA VAL A 43 -9.65 8.87 14.65
C VAL A 43 -10.68 9.92 14.23
N ASN A 44 -11.96 9.62 14.42
CA ASN A 44 -13.10 10.45 13.99
C ASN A 44 -13.13 10.74 12.48
N GLY A 45 -12.46 9.93 11.66
CA GLY A 45 -12.33 10.15 10.21
C GLY A 45 -11.37 11.28 9.82
N ASP A 46 -10.61 11.84 10.77
CA ASP A 46 -9.68 12.94 10.50
C ASP A 46 -8.43 12.42 9.76
N THR A 47 -8.39 12.65 8.45
CA THR A 47 -7.27 12.26 7.57
C THR A 47 -6.12 13.26 7.58
N THR A 48 -6.26 14.41 8.25
CA THR A 48 -5.21 15.42 8.37
C THR A 48 -4.16 15.04 9.43
N LYS A 49 -4.52 14.10 10.31
CA LYS A 49 -3.65 13.62 11.39
C LYS A 49 -2.97 12.29 11.03
N PRO A 50 -1.73 12.07 11.50
CA PRO A 50 -1.05 10.80 11.30
C PRO A 50 -1.73 9.69 12.10
N VAL A 51 -1.85 8.51 11.47
CA VAL A 51 -2.26 7.27 12.15
C VAL A 51 -1.14 6.82 13.09
N ARG A 52 -1.50 6.51 14.34
CA ARG A 52 -0.56 6.10 15.40
C ARG A 52 -0.61 4.59 15.62
N LYS A 53 0.41 4.04 16.29
CA LYS A 53 0.46 2.60 16.58
C LYS A 53 -0.76 2.07 17.33
N ALA A 54 -1.39 2.90 18.17
CA ALA A 54 -2.53 2.49 18.99
C ALA A 54 -3.66 1.88 18.15
N GLN A 55 -3.99 2.49 17.01
CA GLN A 55 -5.02 2.00 16.09
C GLN A 55 -4.65 0.66 15.47
N CYS A 56 -3.38 0.47 15.09
CA CYS A 56 -2.89 -0.80 14.56
C CYS A 56 -3.02 -1.92 15.59
N LEU A 57 -2.62 -1.63 16.83
CA LEU A 57 -2.55 -2.59 17.93
C LEU A 57 -3.92 -3.08 18.42
N VAL A 58 -5.02 -2.36 18.13
CA VAL A 58 -6.39 -2.85 18.38
C VAL A 58 -6.63 -4.22 17.75
N CYS A 59 -6.10 -4.44 16.54
CA CYS A 59 -6.26 -5.71 15.81
C CYS A 59 -4.97 -6.54 15.77
N HIS A 60 -3.81 -5.87 15.75
CA HIS A 60 -2.49 -6.50 15.65
C HIS A 60 -1.85 -6.82 17.01
N LYS A 61 -2.60 -6.68 18.11
CA LYS A 61 -2.23 -7.04 19.49
C LYS A 61 -1.14 -6.15 20.08
N SER A 62 0.07 -6.67 20.29
CA SER A 62 1.17 -5.96 20.94
C SER A 62 2.46 -6.14 20.14
N TYR A 63 3.46 -5.30 20.40
CA TYR A 63 4.80 -5.47 19.83
C TYR A 63 5.41 -6.83 20.19
N GLU A 64 5.20 -7.31 21.42
CA GLU A 64 5.62 -8.65 21.84
C GLU A 64 4.96 -9.75 21.00
N ALA A 65 3.65 -9.68 20.78
CA ALA A 65 2.92 -10.65 19.97
C ALA A 65 3.38 -10.62 18.50
N LEU A 66 3.68 -9.42 17.97
CA LEU A 66 4.21 -9.25 16.61
C LEU A 66 5.65 -9.79 16.49
N ALA A 67 6.51 -9.48 17.47
CA ALA A 67 7.87 -10.00 17.56
C ALA A 67 7.88 -11.53 17.56
N LYS A 68 7.01 -12.15 18.38
CA LYS A 68 6.84 -13.61 18.39
C LYS A 68 6.35 -14.13 17.05
N LYS A 69 5.36 -13.47 16.43
CA LYS A 69 4.83 -13.86 15.12
C LYS A 69 5.90 -13.78 14.01
N THR A 70 6.87 -12.89 14.14
CA THR A 70 7.99 -12.73 13.19
C THR A 70 9.31 -13.28 13.70
N GLU A 71 9.31 -14.20 14.67
CA GLU A 71 10.53 -14.76 15.27
C GLU A 71 11.44 -15.47 14.26
N ASN A 72 10.87 -16.02 13.20
CA ASN A 72 11.62 -16.69 12.13
C ASN A 72 12.15 -15.73 11.05
N VAL A 73 11.77 -14.45 11.08
CA VAL A 73 12.27 -13.43 10.15
C VAL A 73 13.57 -12.84 10.69
N HIS A 74 14.63 -12.85 9.87
CA HIS A 74 15.97 -12.45 10.32
C HIS A 74 16.51 -11.24 9.52
N PRO A 75 16.89 -10.13 10.20
CA PRO A 75 16.62 -9.85 11.62
C PRO A 75 15.12 -9.67 11.88
N ASN A 76 14.68 -9.84 13.12
CA ASN A 76 13.27 -9.69 13.48
C ASN A 76 12.86 -8.20 13.36
N PRO A 77 12.01 -7.80 12.40
CA PRO A 77 11.69 -6.40 12.17
C PRO A 77 10.90 -5.77 13.32
N HIS A 78 10.24 -6.57 14.15
CA HIS A 78 9.43 -6.10 15.28
C HIS A 78 10.12 -6.28 16.64
N PHE A 79 11.37 -6.74 16.66
CA PHE A 79 12.19 -6.84 17.86
C PHE A 79 13.61 -6.34 17.56
N ASN A 80 13.83 -5.05 17.78
CA ASN A 80 15.06 -4.36 17.40
C ASN A 80 15.41 -3.23 18.38
N HIS A 81 16.57 -2.60 18.17
CA HIS A 81 17.15 -1.60 19.07
C HIS A 81 16.37 -0.27 19.15
N TYR A 82 15.39 -0.03 18.27
CA TYR A 82 14.50 1.14 18.39
C TYR A 82 13.35 0.93 19.38
N GLY A 83 13.11 -0.30 19.83
CA GLY A 83 11.94 -0.62 20.65
C GLY A 83 10.63 -0.41 19.89
N GLU A 84 9.60 0.07 20.59
CA GLU A 84 8.28 0.27 20.00
C GLU A 84 8.14 1.63 19.32
N ARG A 85 7.87 1.63 18.02
CA ARG A 85 7.67 2.84 17.21
C ARG A 85 6.25 2.91 16.65
N ASP A 86 5.90 4.04 16.02
CA ASP A 86 4.71 4.09 15.19
C ASP A 86 4.88 3.12 14.00
N CYS A 87 3.90 2.22 13.82
CA CYS A 87 3.90 1.21 12.75
C CYS A 87 4.04 1.85 11.37
N THR A 88 3.47 3.04 11.21
CA THR A 88 3.51 3.89 10.01
C THR A 88 4.89 4.42 9.66
N THR A 89 5.90 4.23 10.51
CA THR A 89 7.31 4.44 10.15
C THR A 89 7.66 3.63 8.90
N CYS A 90 7.26 2.35 8.88
CA CYS A 90 7.60 1.40 7.83
C CYS A 90 6.37 1.03 6.97
N HIS A 91 5.23 0.78 7.62
CA HIS A 91 3.99 0.32 6.99
C HIS A 91 3.17 1.51 6.50
N LYS A 92 3.21 1.80 5.20
CA LYS A 92 2.57 3.00 4.65
C LYS A 92 1.17 2.67 4.15
N GLY A 93 0.18 3.44 4.64
CA GLY A 93 -1.23 3.23 4.30
C GLY A 93 -1.54 3.50 2.83
N HIS A 94 -1.27 4.72 2.35
CA HIS A 94 -1.69 5.22 1.04
C HIS A 94 -0.50 5.44 0.08
N GLN A 95 0.59 4.71 0.27
CA GLN A 95 1.77 4.73 -0.58
C GLN A 95 2.59 3.45 -0.34
N GLN A 96 3.65 3.24 -1.12
CA GLN A 96 4.54 2.09 -0.96
C GLN A 96 5.19 2.06 0.44
N SER A 97 5.09 0.90 1.12
CA SER A 97 5.78 0.65 2.37
C SER A 97 7.30 0.70 2.20
N THR A 98 7.99 1.09 3.26
CA THR A 98 9.45 1.22 3.29
C THR A 98 10.05 0.43 4.44
N LEU A 99 11.29 -0.03 4.30
CA LEU A 99 12.03 -0.64 5.38
C LEU A 99 13.00 0.38 5.97
N SER A 100 12.62 1.03 7.07
CA SER A 100 13.46 2.08 7.68
C SER A 100 14.84 1.56 8.10
N CYS A 101 14.94 0.27 8.44
CA CYS A 101 16.21 -0.37 8.78
C CYS A 101 17.24 -0.26 7.65
N SER A 102 16.79 -0.21 6.39
CA SER A 102 17.66 -0.13 5.21
C SER A 102 18.35 1.22 5.04
N GLN A 103 18.01 2.21 5.88
CA GLN A 103 18.73 3.48 5.91
C GLN A 103 20.15 3.32 6.46
N CYS A 104 20.38 2.33 7.33
CA CYS A 104 21.67 2.06 7.95
C CYS A 104 22.20 0.65 7.65
N HIS A 105 21.31 -0.31 7.42
CA HIS A 105 21.65 -1.70 7.20
C HIS A 105 21.31 -2.15 5.79
N LYS A 106 21.84 -3.31 5.38
CA LYS A 106 21.43 -3.98 4.14
C LYS A 106 20.76 -5.31 4.50
N PHE A 107 19.43 -5.31 4.46
CA PHE A 107 18.63 -6.51 4.70
C PHE A 107 17.80 -6.85 3.47
N ASN A 108 17.62 -8.15 3.21
CA ASN A 108 16.67 -8.62 2.20
C ASN A 108 15.30 -8.88 2.85
N LEU A 109 14.74 -7.85 3.48
CA LEU A 109 13.41 -7.89 4.09
C LEU A 109 12.44 -7.05 3.25
N LYS A 110 11.20 -7.50 3.16
CA LYS A 110 10.14 -6.77 2.47
C LYS A 110 9.07 -6.37 3.47
N THR A 111 8.73 -5.09 3.47
CA THR A 111 7.55 -4.62 4.17
C THR A 111 6.29 -4.94 3.35
N PRO A 112 5.15 -5.23 4.02
CA PRO A 112 3.87 -5.53 3.38
C PRO A 112 3.34 -4.44 2.45
#